data_AF-A0A9X9ABH9-F1
#
_entry.id   AF-A0A9X9ABH9-F1
#
_cell.length_a   1.000
_cell.length_b   1.000
_cell.length_c   1.000
_cell.angle_alpha   90.00
_cell.angle_beta   90.00
_cell.angle_gamma   90.00
#
_symmetry.space_group_name_H-M   'P 1'
#
loop_
_entity.id
_entity.type
_entity.pdbx_description
1 polymer ?
#
loop_
_entity_poly.entity_id
_entity_poly.type
_entity_poly.pdbx_seq_one_letter_code
_entity_poly.pdbx_strand_id
1 'polypeptide(L)'
;MWEREIAITKKPQKTAEWHKVKEIALQNNISRNTFEDRRKRGWNLLDSMTKPPMSREESLKRANQFNKNNRVLTDEQIHRARMNGLKRSTAYYRFKKLKWDIEEAITSPILSATERGSRGKEASPWSKVVIPSREERMKRRKLTYITN
;
A
#
# COMPACT_ATOMS: atom_id res chain seq x y z
N MET A 1 -21.92 -37.75 -1.45
CA MET A 1 -21.73 -38.87 -0.50
C MET A 1 -20.27 -39.28 -0.62
N TRP A 2 -19.51 -39.41 0.48
CA TRP A 2 -18.07 -39.76 0.39
C TRP A 2 -17.91 -41.19 -0.13
N GLU A 3 -17.09 -41.40 -1.17
CA GLU A 3 -16.90 -42.73 -1.78
C GLU A 3 -16.09 -43.67 -0.87
N ARG A 4 -16.60 -44.90 -0.69
CA ARG A 4 -16.07 -45.92 0.24
C ARG A 4 -14.61 -46.27 -0.06
N GLU A 5 -14.26 -46.35 -1.33
CA GLU A 5 -12.90 -46.62 -1.83
C GLU A 5 -11.89 -45.54 -1.39
N ILE A 6 -12.30 -44.27 -1.41
CA ILE A 6 -11.45 -43.12 -1.01
C ILE A 6 -11.16 -43.15 0.50
N ALA A 7 -12.10 -43.65 1.31
CA ALA A 7 -11.96 -43.74 2.76
C ALA A 7 -11.00 -44.86 3.22
N ILE A 8 -10.96 -45.98 2.49
CA ILE A 8 -10.08 -47.13 2.79
C ILE A 8 -8.63 -46.82 2.38
N THR A 9 -8.43 -46.09 1.29
CA THR A 9 -7.11 -45.79 0.72
C THR A 9 -6.41 -44.59 1.36
N LYS A 10 -7.15 -43.58 1.84
CA LYS A 10 -6.53 -42.44 2.54
C LYS A 10 -6.11 -42.83 3.95
N LYS A 11 -4.81 -42.76 4.22
CA LYS A 11 -4.25 -42.77 5.58
C LYS A 11 -5.05 -41.81 6.50
N PRO A 12 -5.33 -42.17 7.77
CA PRO A 12 -5.98 -41.27 8.69
C PRO A 12 -5.20 -39.95 8.73
N GLN A 13 -5.91 -38.84 8.62
CA GLN A 13 -5.31 -37.51 8.78
C GLN A 13 -4.54 -37.52 10.10
N LYS A 14 -3.24 -37.15 10.07
CA LYS A 14 -2.48 -36.94 11.31
C LYS A 14 -3.33 -36.02 12.19
N THR A 15 -3.60 -36.42 13.42
CA THR A 15 -4.29 -35.53 14.36
C THR A 15 -3.47 -34.24 14.41
N ALA A 16 -4.06 -33.13 13.98
CA ALA A 16 -3.38 -31.85 14.01
C ALA A 16 -2.93 -31.61 15.46
N GLU A 17 -1.67 -31.23 15.67
CA GLU A 17 -1.11 -30.95 17.02
C GLU A 17 -2.08 -30.08 17.85
N TRP A 18 -2.79 -29.17 17.16
CA TRP A 18 -3.89 -28.38 17.68
C TRP A 18 -4.92 -29.17 18.52
N HIS A 19 -5.41 -30.32 18.06
CA HIS A 19 -6.45 -31.07 18.79
C HIS A 19 -5.98 -31.51 20.18
N LYS A 20 -4.68 -31.79 20.35
CA LYS A 20 -4.11 -32.22 21.63
C LYS A 20 -3.97 -31.05 22.62
N VAL A 21 -3.75 -29.84 22.11
CA VAL A 21 -3.44 -28.65 22.92
C VAL A 21 -4.55 -27.61 22.93
N LYS A 22 -5.66 -27.87 22.23
CA LYS A 22 -6.76 -26.92 22.01
C LYS A 22 -7.27 -26.31 23.31
N GLU A 23 -7.59 -27.14 24.30
CA GLU A 23 -8.19 -26.67 25.55
C GLU A 23 -7.23 -25.74 26.32
N ILE A 24 -5.95 -26.12 26.42
CA ILE A 24 -4.90 -25.30 27.05
C ILE A 24 -4.70 -23.99 26.28
N ALA A 25 -4.65 -24.05 24.95
CA ALA A 25 -4.47 -22.87 24.12
C ALA A 25 -5.65 -21.90 24.25
N LEU A 26 -6.88 -22.40 24.26
CA LEU A 26 -8.09 -21.58 24.43
C LEU A 26 -8.14 -20.92 25.81
N GLN A 27 -7.75 -21.63 26.87
CA GLN A 27 -7.61 -21.05 28.22
C GLN A 27 -6.61 -19.87 28.25
N ASN A 28 -5.57 -19.93 27.41
CA ASN A 28 -4.57 -18.87 27.25
C ASN A 28 -4.94 -17.82 26.17
N ASN A 29 -6.20 -17.80 25.71
CA ASN A 29 -6.70 -16.91 24.65
C ASN A 29 -5.93 -17.03 23.31
N ILE A 30 -5.47 -18.23 22.98
CA ILE A 30 -4.74 -18.52 21.73
C ILE A 30 -5.66 -19.25 20.76
N SER A 31 -5.93 -18.60 19.63
CA SER A 31 -6.69 -19.21 18.55
C SER A 31 -5.88 -20.28 17.80
N ARG A 32 -6.58 -21.16 17.09
CA ARG A 32 -5.96 -22.16 16.19
C ARG A 32 -4.96 -21.54 15.23
N ASN A 33 -5.35 -20.44 14.59
CA ASN A 33 -4.51 -19.75 13.61
C ASN A 33 -3.24 -19.20 14.28
N THR A 34 -3.37 -18.58 15.46
CA THR A 34 -2.23 -18.09 16.23
C THR A 34 -1.26 -19.21 16.59
N PHE A 35 -1.78 -20.35 17.06
CA PHE A 35 -0.96 -21.53 17.37
C PHE A 35 -0.26 -22.07 16.13
N GLU A 36 -0.99 -22.32 15.04
CA GLU A 36 -0.43 -22.86 13.79
C GLU A 36 0.63 -21.92 13.20
N ASP A 37 0.42 -20.60 13.23
CA ASP A 37 1.40 -19.63 12.76
C ASP A 37 2.66 -19.60 13.61
N ARG A 38 2.54 -19.77 14.93
CA ARG A 38 3.70 -19.93 15.82
C ARG A 38 4.48 -21.19 15.47
N ARG A 39 3.80 -22.32 15.23
CA ARG A 39 4.44 -23.58 14.81
C ARG A 39 5.16 -23.43 13.46
N LYS A 40 4.52 -22.78 12.47
CA LYS A 40 5.15 -22.47 11.16
C LYS A 40 6.38 -21.57 11.30
N ARG A 41 6.39 -20.66 12.29
CA ARG A 41 7.54 -19.77 12.61
C ARG A 41 8.59 -20.43 13.51
N GLY A 42 8.48 -21.74 13.78
CA GLY A 42 9.46 -22.49 14.56
C GLY A 42 9.36 -22.32 16.08
N TRP A 43 8.24 -21.81 16.61
CA TRP A 43 8.06 -21.74 18.05
C TRP A 43 7.94 -23.14 18.66
N ASN A 44 8.45 -23.29 19.88
CA ASN A 44 8.28 -24.53 20.63
C ASN A 44 6.79 -24.77 20.97
N LEU A 45 6.44 -26.03 21.26
CA LEU A 45 5.04 -26.42 21.50
C LEU A 45 4.44 -25.69 22.71
N LEU A 46 5.20 -25.61 23.81
CA LEU A 46 4.78 -25.03 25.08
C LEU A 46 4.43 -23.54 24.91
N ASP A 47 5.36 -22.73 24.42
CA ASP A 47 5.19 -21.31 24.14
C ASP A 47 4.06 -21.04 23.16
N SER A 48 3.88 -21.95 22.18
CA SER A 48 2.80 -21.82 21.20
C SER A 48 1.42 -21.89 21.84
N MET A 49 1.26 -22.65 22.92
CA MET A 49 -0.02 -22.86 23.62
C MET A 49 -0.17 -22.09 24.94
N THR A 50 0.90 -21.52 25.51
CA THR A 50 0.84 -20.83 26.81
C THR A 50 1.03 -19.32 26.72
N LYS A 51 1.85 -18.80 25.79
CA LYS A 51 2.12 -17.37 25.73
C LYS A 51 0.93 -16.65 25.08
N PRO A 52 0.19 -15.76 25.75
CA PRO A 52 -0.93 -15.07 25.10
C PRO A 52 -0.45 -14.14 23.97
N PRO A 53 -1.26 -13.88 22.93
CA PRO A 53 -0.96 -12.84 21.95
C PRO A 53 -0.97 -11.45 22.63
N MET A 54 -0.11 -10.55 22.18
CA MET A 54 -0.08 -9.17 22.67
C MET A 54 -1.42 -8.47 22.41
N SER A 55 -1.81 -7.58 23.30
CA SER A 55 -2.97 -6.71 23.06
C SER A 55 -2.71 -5.82 21.84
N ARG A 56 -3.80 -5.37 21.19
CA ARG A 56 -3.74 -4.37 20.13
C ARG A 56 -3.01 -3.10 20.59
N GLU A 57 -3.29 -2.66 21.80
CA GLU A 57 -2.70 -1.42 22.37
C GLU A 57 -1.20 -1.57 22.60
N GLU A 58 -0.77 -2.68 23.18
CA GLU A 58 0.65 -3.00 23.40
C GLU A 58 1.39 -3.12 22.08
N SER A 59 0.79 -3.80 21.10
CA SER A 59 1.35 -3.95 19.76
C SER A 59 1.54 -2.59 19.08
N LEU A 60 0.55 -1.69 19.19
CA LEU A 60 0.65 -0.32 18.68
C LEU A 60 1.71 0.51 19.42
N LYS A 61 1.77 0.40 20.76
CA LYS A 61 2.79 1.09 21.57
C LYS A 61 4.20 0.67 21.16
N ARG A 62 4.44 -0.64 21.00
CA ARG A 62 5.71 -1.19 20.54
C ARG A 62 6.07 -0.68 19.13
N ALA A 63 5.11 -0.71 18.20
CA ALA A 63 5.31 -0.21 16.85
C ALA A 63 5.65 1.30 16.83
N ASN A 64 4.92 2.11 17.60
CA ASN A 64 5.16 3.55 17.70
C ASN A 64 6.52 3.86 18.32
N GLN A 65 6.93 3.13 19.36
CA GLN A 65 8.23 3.28 19.99
C GLN A 65 9.38 3.01 19.01
N PHE A 66 9.30 1.91 18.25
CA PHE A 66 10.31 1.57 17.25
C PHE A 66 10.32 2.57 16.09
N ASN A 67 9.14 2.94 15.59
CA ASN A 67 9.00 3.86 14.46
C ASN A 67 9.37 5.31 14.81
N LYS A 68 9.36 5.71 16.09
CA LYS A 68 9.71 7.06 16.55
C LYS A 68 11.08 7.51 16.02
N ASN A 69 12.07 6.62 16.09
CA ASN A 69 13.45 6.93 15.69
C ASN A 69 13.68 6.79 14.17
N ASN A 70 12.76 6.15 13.45
CA ASN A 70 12.82 5.99 11.99
C ASN A 70 11.95 7.04 11.25
N ARG A 71 11.61 8.14 11.93
CA ARG A 71 10.83 9.22 11.33
C ARG A 71 11.71 10.07 10.43
N VAL A 72 11.30 10.19 9.18
CA VAL A 72 11.96 11.03 8.18
C VAL A 72 11.70 12.53 8.38
N LEU A 73 10.52 12.89 8.90
CA LEU A 73 10.11 14.27 9.15
C LEU A 73 9.76 14.44 10.63
N THR A 74 10.26 15.53 11.22
CA THR A 74 9.92 15.94 12.59
C THR A 74 8.48 16.44 12.68
N ASP A 75 7.93 16.51 13.89
CA ASP A 75 6.56 17.04 14.09
C ASP A 75 6.46 18.51 13.68
N GLU A 76 7.50 19.30 13.94
CA GLU A 76 7.59 20.70 13.54
C GLU A 76 7.58 20.88 12.02
N GLN A 77 8.35 20.06 11.29
CA GLN A 77 8.35 20.09 9.82
C GLN A 77 7.00 19.69 9.25
N ILE A 78 6.32 18.70 9.84
CA ILE A 78 4.97 18.29 9.44
C ILE A 78 3.98 19.42 9.73
N HIS A 79 4.11 20.10 10.86
CA HIS A 79 3.28 21.24 11.21
C HIS A 79 3.47 22.38 10.22
N ARG A 80 4.72 22.78 9.94
CA ARG A 80 5.04 23.80 8.91
C ARG A 80 4.49 23.43 7.53
N ALA A 81 4.67 22.17 7.11
CA ALA A 81 4.10 21.67 5.86
C ALA A 81 2.56 21.80 5.83
N ARG A 82 1.87 21.45 6.93
CA ARG A 82 0.41 21.59 7.04
C ARG A 82 -0.05 23.05 6.97
N MET A 83 0.68 23.97 7.60
CA MET A 83 0.39 25.40 7.52
C MET A 83 0.51 25.91 6.07
N ASN A 84 1.42 25.33 5.27
CA ASN A 84 1.55 25.59 3.83
C ASN A 84 0.57 24.77 2.97
N GLY A 85 -0.44 24.12 3.56
CA GLY A 85 -1.44 23.32 2.83
C GLY A 85 -0.93 21.97 2.31
N LEU A 86 0.23 21.50 2.77
CA LEU A 86 0.82 20.23 2.35
C LEU A 86 0.42 19.08 3.27
N LYS A 87 0.14 17.93 2.66
CA LYS A 87 0.03 16.66 3.40
C LYS A 87 1.43 16.16 3.76
N ARG A 88 1.56 15.49 4.92
CA ARG A 88 2.80 14.82 5.35
C ARG A 88 3.37 13.91 4.26
N SER A 89 2.52 13.14 3.59
CA SER A 89 2.92 12.22 2.53
C SER A 89 3.56 12.95 1.35
N THR A 90 3.09 14.15 1.01
CA THR A 90 3.65 14.99 -0.06
C THR A 90 5.05 15.47 0.29
N ALA A 91 5.25 16.03 1.48
CA ALA A 91 6.56 16.46 1.96
C ALA A 91 7.55 15.28 2.02
N TYR A 92 7.10 14.13 2.52
CA TYR A 92 7.89 12.90 2.54
C TYR A 92 8.31 12.46 1.13
N TYR A 93 7.38 12.49 0.18
CA TYR A 93 7.65 12.09 -1.20
C TYR A 93 8.68 13.00 -1.85
N ARG A 94 8.53 14.33 -1.71
CA ARG A 94 9.50 15.32 -2.20
C ARG A 94 10.89 15.06 -1.67
N PHE A 95 11.04 14.89 -0.35
CA PHE A 95 12.33 14.65 0.27
C PHE A 95 12.92 13.27 -0.11
N LYS A 96 12.17 12.17 0.09
CA LYS A 96 12.72 10.82 -0.07
C LYS A 96 12.83 10.34 -1.52
N LYS A 97 11.84 10.68 -2.36
CA LYS A 97 11.75 10.20 -3.75
C LYS A 97 12.28 11.22 -4.74
N LEU A 98 11.90 12.49 -4.62
CA LEU A 98 12.37 13.54 -5.53
C LEU A 98 13.72 14.14 -5.12
N LYS A 99 14.23 13.80 -3.92
CA LYS A 99 15.53 14.26 -3.40
C LYS A 99 15.62 15.79 -3.28
N TRP A 100 14.49 16.45 -3.05
CA TRP A 100 14.48 17.88 -2.73
C TRP A 100 15.10 18.12 -1.38
N ASP A 101 15.60 19.34 -1.16
CA ASP A 101 15.98 19.77 0.17
C ASP A 101 14.76 19.72 1.11
N ILE A 102 15.01 19.52 2.41
CA ILE A 102 13.92 19.35 3.36
C ILE A 102 13.09 20.62 3.53
N GLU A 103 13.72 21.80 3.48
CA GLU A 103 13.02 23.08 3.61
C GLU A 103 12.23 23.39 2.35
N GLU A 104 12.79 23.10 1.17
CA GLU A 104 12.07 23.20 -0.10
C GLU A 104 10.86 22.26 -0.13
N ALA A 105 11.04 21.00 0.32
CA ALA A 105 9.99 20.00 0.33
C ALA A 105 8.74 20.40 1.15
N ILE A 106 8.93 21.13 2.26
CA ILE A 106 7.86 21.56 3.18
C ILE A 106 7.30 22.96 2.88
N THR A 107 8.00 23.79 2.11
CA THR A 107 7.57 25.17 1.83
C THR A 107 6.91 25.31 0.46
N SER A 108 7.35 24.56 -0.56
CA SER A 108 6.81 24.74 -1.91
C SER A 108 5.32 24.38 -1.96
N PRO A 109 4.42 25.25 -2.46
CA PRO A 109 3.00 24.94 -2.54
C PRO A 109 2.70 23.79 -3.51
N ILE A 110 1.51 23.19 -3.42
CA ILE A 110 1.01 22.26 -4.43
C ILE A 110 0.37 23.07 -5.55
N LEU A 111 0.75 22.78 -6.80
CA LEU A 111 0.11 23.37 -7.98
C LEU A 111 -1.37 23.01 -8.01
N SER A 112 -2.21 24.01 -8.31
CA SER A 112 -3.64 23.81 -8.54
C SER A 112 -3.89 22.83 -9.70
N ALA A 113 -5.10 22.27 -9.76
CA ALA A 113 -5.47 21.40 -10.88
C ALA A 113 -5.33 22.12 -12.24
N THR A 114 -5.70 23.40 -12.29
CA THR A 114 -5.63 24.24 -13.48
C THR A 114 -4.19 24.48 -13.91
N GLU A 115 -3.30 24.87 -13.00
CA GLU A 115 -1.88 25.09 -13.31
C GLU A 115 -1.18 23.82 -13.77
N ARG A 116 -1.49 22.67 -13.14
CA ARG A 116 -0.98 21.36 -13.59
C ARG A 116 -1.45 21.05 -15.00
N GLY A 117 -2.72 21.33 -15.31
CA GLY A 117 -3.29 21.16 -16.64
C GLY A 117 -2.62 22.04 -17.69
N SER A 118 -2.44 23.33 -17.40
CA SER A 118 -1.76 24.29 -18.30
C SER A 118 -0.33 23.88 -18.57
N ARG A 119 0.46 23.58 -17.52
CA ARG A 119 1.84 23.10 -17.67
C ARG A 119 1.93 21.80 -18.46
N GLY A 120 1.01 20.86 -18.21
CA GLY A 120 0.95 19.60 -18.96
C GLY A 120 0.62 19.82 -20.44
N LYS A 121 -0.28 20.75 -20.74
CA LYS A 121 -0.60 21.16 -22.11
C LYS A 121 0.62 21.79 -22.78
N GLU A 122 1.26 22.78 -22.16
CA GLU A 122 2.44 23.46 -22.67
C GLU A 122 3.61 22.50 -22.94
N ALA A 123 3.83 21.53 -22.06
CA ALA A 123 4.87 20.50 -22.22
C ALA A 123 4.53 19.43 -23.28
N SER A 124 3.24 19.25 -23.60
CA SER A 124 2.80 18.22 -24.54
C SER A 124 3.26 18.56 -25.97
N PRO A 125 3.90 17.64 -26.71
CA PRO A 125 4.24 17.84 -28.11
C PRO A 125 3.02 18.20 -28.97
N TRP A 126 1.84 17.67 -28.62
CA TRP A 126 0.58 17.91 -29.34
C TRP A 126 0.06 19.34 -29.22
N SER A 127 0.52 20.12 -28.23
CA SER A 127 0.11 21.53 -28.11
C SER A 127 0.66 22.41 -29.23
N LYS A 128 1.80 22.02 -29.80
CA LYS A 128 2.45 22.70 -30.93
C LYS A 128 1.87 22.27 -32.28
N VAL A 129 1.08 21.19 -32.30
CA VAL A 129 0.48 20.67 -33.52
C VAL A 129 -0.77 21.47 -33.85
N VAL A 130 -0.72 22.22 -34.95
CA VAL A 130 -1.90 22.88 -35.50
C VAL A 130 -2.79 21.83 -36.14
N ILE A 131 -3.88 21.46 -35.47
CA ILE A 131 -4.88 20.54 -36.01
C ILE A 131 -5.74 21.34 -37.00
N PRO A 132 -5.76 20.97 -38.29
CA PRO A 132 -6.53 21.71 -39.30
C PRO A 132 -8.02 21.69 -38.98
N SER A 133 -8.69 22.81 -39.30
CA SER A 133 -10.12 22.97 -39.07
C SER A 133 -10.92 21.87 -39.79
N ARG A 134 -12.14 21.58 -39.33
CA ARG A 134 -13.01 20.60 -39.99
C ARG A 134 -13.22 20.94 -41.46
N GLU A 135 -13.38 22.23 -41.77
CA GLU A 135 -13.55 22.73 -43.14
C GLU A 135 -12.29 22.53 -43.97
N GLU A 136 -11.11 22.84 -43.43
CA GLU A 136 -9.82 22.60 -44.10
C GLU A 136 -9.61 21.11 -44.40
N ARG A 137 -9.94 20.23 -43.45
CA ARG A 137 -9.88 18.78 -43.64
C ARG A 137 -10.87 18.31 -44.70
N MET A 138 -12.10 18.83 -44.71
CA MET A 138 -13.10 18.50 -45.73
C MET A 138 -12.70 19.02 -47.11
N LYS A 139 -12.09 20.20 -47.21
CA LYS A 139 -11.59 20.76 -48.47
C LYS A 139 -10.44 19.91 -49.02
N ARG A 140 -9.47 19.53 -48.19
CA ARG A 140 -8.39 18.59 -48.56
C ARG A 140 -8.96 17.27 -49.07
N ARG A 141 -9.96 16.72 -48.38
CA ARG A 141 -10.60 15.45 -48.74
C ARG A 141 -11.41 15.55 -50.05
N LYS A 142 -12.08 16.68 -50.32
CA LYS A 142 -12.74 16.90 -51.62
C LYS A 142 -11.72 17.03 -52.76
N LEU A 143 -10.61 17.76 -52.54
CA LEU A 143 -9.52 17.88 -53.52
C LEU A 143 -8.94 16.52 -53.91
N THR A 144 -8.74 15.61 -52.95
CA THR A 144 -8.22 14.26 -53.24
C THR A 144 -9.15 13.39 -54.11
N TYR A 145 -10.46 13.65 -54.11
CA TYR A 145 -11.41 12.94 -54.97
C TYR A 145 -11.50 13.51 -56.39
N ILE A 146 -11.00 14.73 -56.62
CA ILE A 146 -11.01 15.38 -57.95
C ILE A 146 -9.73 15.05 -58.73
N THR A 147 -8.66 14.68 -58.04
CA THR A 147 -7.34 14.40 -58.62
C THR A 147 -7.11 12.94 -59.02
N ASN A 148 -8.09 12.04 -58.83
CA ASN A 148 -8.08 10.63 -59.24
C ASN A 148 -9.10 10.42 -60.36
#